data_AF-A0A2P8E1V8-F1
#
_entry.id   AF-A0A2P8E1V8-F1
#
_cell.length_a   1.000
_cell.length_b   1.000
_cell.length_c   1.000
_cell.angle_alpha   90.00
_cell.angle_beta   90.00
_cell.angle_gamma   90.00
#
_symmetry.space_group_name_H-M   'P 1'
#
loop_
_entity.id
_entity.type
_entity.pdbx_description
1 polymer ?
#
loop_
_entity_poly.entity_id
_entity_poly.type
_entity_poly.pdbx_seq_one_letter_code
_entity_poly.pdbx_strand_id
1 'polypeptide(L)'
;MPDFANCILQFVKSNLQIMNPTSPFPTTGYYGPKYFCNRKIETQNILSMLTGGESSLLLGFRRLGKTALIRHVMGKITQRLDRNLP
;
A
#
# COMPACT_ATOMS: atom_id res chain seq x y z
N MET A 1 -7.41 9.78 30.98
CA MET A 1 -7.77 9.21 29.67
C MET A 1 -6.52 9.21 28.83
N PRO A 2 -6.07 8.08 28.25
CA PRO A 2 -4.87 8.09 27.42
C PRO A 2 -5.15 8.92 26.16
N ASP A 3 -4.31 9.92 25.93
CA ASP A 3 -4.46 10.93 24.89
C ASP A 3 -4.59 10.30 23.50
N PHE A 4 -5.57 10.77 22.72
CA PHE A 4 -5.81 10.34 21.34
C PHE A 4 -4.53 10.41 20.47
N ALA A 5 -3.62 11.33 20.81
CA ALA A 5 -2.28 11.46 20.23
C ALA A 5 -1.42 10.19 20.42
N ASN A 6 -1.51 9.53 21.58
CA ASN A 6 -0.77 8.29 21.86
C ASN A 6 -1.32 7.10 21.06
N CYS A 7 -2.62 7.06 20.80
CA CYS A 7 -3.24 6.06 19.93
C CYS A 7 -2.78 6.22 18.47
N ILE A 8 -2.75 7.47 17.96
CA ILE A 8 -2.21 7.75 16.62
C ILE A 8 -0.71 7.42 16.56
N LEU A 9 0.06 7.76 17.58
CA LEU A 9 1.49 7.43 17.63
C LEU A 9 1.72 5.91 17.69
N GLN A 10 0.88 5.14 18.38
CA GLN A 10 0.97 3.68 18.42
C GLN A 10 0.57 3.04 17.08
N PHE A 11 -0.40 3.63 16.37
CA PHE A 11 -0.70 3.25 14.99
C PHE A 11 0.49 3.57 14.06
N VAL A 12 1.09 4.75 14.14
CA VAL A 12 2.23 5.13 13.27
C VAL A 12 3.48 4.30 13.60
N LYS A 13 3.79 4.04 14.89
CA LYS A 13 4.93 3.21 15.31
C LYS A 13 4.81 1.74 14.90
N SER A 14 3.61 1.17 14.91
CA SER A 14 3.39 -0.21 14.41
C SER A 14 3.46 -0.33 12.89
N ASN A 15 3.29 0.77 12.16
CA ASN A 15 3.40 0.81 10.69
C ASN A 15 4.86 0.87 10.18
N LEU A 16 5.84 1.08 11.07
CA LEU A 16 7.26 1.23 10.72
C LEU A 16 8.13 0.07 11.21
N GLN A 17 7.59 -1.15 11.21
CA GLN A 17 8.43 -2.34 11.34
C GLN A 17 8.48 -3.08 10.01
N ILE A 18 9.56 -2.86 9.26
CA ILE A 18 9.99 -3.78 8.21
C ILE A 18 10.54 -5.01 8.93
N MET A 19 9.65 -5.90 9.35
CA MET A 19 10.01 -7.24 9.78
C MET A 19 9.68 -8.20 8.64
N ASN A 20 10.59 -9.13 8.38
CA ASN A 20 10.33 -10.19 7.41
C ASN A 20 9.03 -10.91 7.78
N PRO A 21 8.17 -11.25 6.80
CA PRO A 21 6.90 -11.89 7.10
C PRO A 21 7.17 -13.26 7.74
N THR A 22 6.55 -13.53 8.89
CA THR A 22 6.67 -14.81 9.61
C THR A 22 6.10 -15.99 8.81
N SER A 23 5.23 -15.70 7.83
CA SER A 23 4.60 -16.66 6.95
C SER A 23 4.90 -16.31 5.49
N PRO A 24 5.07 -17.31 4.59
CA PRO A 24 5.15 -17.05 3.15
C PRO A 24 3.91 -16.34 2.58
N PHE A 25 2.77 -16.39 3.30
CA PHE A 25 1.53 -15.69 2.96
C PHE A 25 1.11 -14.74 4.09
N PRO A 26 1.71 -13.55 4.18
CA PRO A 26 1.33 -12.59 5.19
C PRO A 26 -0.14 -12.15 5.02
N THR A 27 -0.93 -12.26 6.09
CA THR A 27 -2.35 -11.87 6.10
C THR A 27 -2.59 -10.42 6.55
N THR A 28 -1.55 -9.75 7.03
CA THR A 28 -1.60 -8.38 7.57
C THR A 28 -0.41 -7.56 7.06
N GLY A 29 -0.58 -6.25 6.88
CA GLY A 29 0.51 -5.37 6.46
C GLY A 29 0.87 -5.46 4.97
N TYR A 30 1.97 -4.80 4.59
CA TYR A 30 2.53 -4.81 3.24
C TYR A 30 4.04 -5.03 3.32
N TYR A 31 4.52 -6.17 2.82
CA TYR A 31 5.93 -6.60 2.86
C TYR A 31 6.66 -6.43 1.53
N GLY A 32 6.13 -5.57 0.64
CA GLY A 32 6.71 -5.29 -0.66
C GLY A 32 6.04 -6.04 -1.82
N PRO A 33 6.46 -5.74 -3.07
CA PRO A 33 5.81 -6.25 -4.28
C PRO A 33 5.93 -7.76 -4.45
N LYS A 34 6.99 -8.38 -3.90
CA LYS A 34 7.21 -9.84 -3.95
C LYS A 34 6.11 -10.62 -3.23
N TYR A 35 5.61 -10.09 -2.12
CA TYR A 35 4.56 -10.73 -1.30
C TYR A 35 3.17 -10.17 -1.58
N PHE A 36 3.04 -9.27 -2.57
CA PHE A 36 1.75 -8.72 -2.96
C PHE A 36 1.02 -9.67 -3.91
N CYS A 37 -0.29 -9.82 -3.71
CA CYS A 37 -1.10 -10.76 -4.47
C CYS A 37 -1.27 -10.34 -5.95
N ASN A 38 -1.87 -11.23 -6.74
CA ASN A 38 -2.10 -11.10 -8.18
C ASN A 38 -3.15 -10.03 -8.58
N ARG A 39 -3.35 -8.96 -7.80
CA ARG A 39 -4.24 -7.83 -8.10
C ARG A 39 -3.68 -6.91 -9.19
N LYS A 40 -3.23 -7.49 -10.31
CA LYS A 40 -2.54 -6.81 -11.41
C LYS A 40 -3.48 -5.87 -12.18
N ILE A 41 -4.70 -6.32 -12.49
CA ILE A 41 -5.70 -5.54 -13.23
C ILE A 41 -6.09 -4.29 -12.43
N GLU A 42 -6.48 -4.47 -11.17
CA GLU A 42 -6.85 -3.37 -10.28
C GLU A 42 -5.70 -2.37 -10.09
N THR A 43 -4.46 -2.88 -9.95
CA THR A 43 -3.26 -2.04 -9.89
C THR A 43 -3.06 -1.23 -11.18
N GLN A 44 -3.25 -1.83 -12.36
CA GLN A 44 -3.11 -1.16 -13.65
C GLN A 44 -4.17 -0.08 -13.84
N ASN A 45 -5.42 -0.35 -13.48
CA ASN A 45 -6.51 0.62 -13.57
C ASN A 45 -6.26 1.84 -12.68
N ILE A 46 -5.84 1.62 -11.42
CA ILE A 46 -5.49 2.72 -10.53
C ILE A 46 -4.31 3.51 -11.09
N LEU A 47 -3.29 2.82 -11.63
CA LEU A 47 -2.14 3.50 -12.24
C LEU A 47 -2.56 4.37 -13.43
N SER A 48 -3.44 3.88 -14.32
CA SER A 48 -3.90 4.66 -15.47
C SER A 48 -4.73 5.88 -15.05
N MET A 49 -5.62 5.72 -14.07
CA MET A 49 -6.41 6.84 -13.51
C MET A 49 -5.50 7.88 -12.86
N LEU A 50 -4.50 7.46 -12.07
CA LEU A 50 -3.55 8.37 -11.44
C LEU A 50 -2.67 9.10 -12.45
N THR A 51 -2.21 8.42 -13.52
CA THR A 51 -1.46 9.09 -14.59
C THR A 51 -2.33 10.06 -15.39
N GLY A 52 -3.64 9.81 -15.44
CA GLY A 52 -4.62 10.74 -16.03
C GLY A 52 -4.99 11.90 -15.12
N GLY A 53 -4.51 11.93 -13.87
CA GLY A 53 -4.89 12.95 -12.89
C GLY A 53 -6.33 12.82 -12.36
N GLU A 54 -6.96 11.66 -12.53
CA GLU A 54 -8.34 11.44 -12.13
C GLU A 54 -8.47 11.11 -10.65
N SER A 55 -9.54 11.60 -10.02
CA SER A 55 -9.92 11.19 -8.67
C SER A 55 -10.66 9.86 -8.71
N SER A 56 -10.08 8.81 -8.13
CA SER A 56 -10.65 7.46 -8.11
C SER A 56 -11.07 7.03 -6.71
N LEU A 57 -12.20 6.32 -6.60
CA LEU A 57 -12.68 5.72 -5.35
C LEU A 57 -12.37 4.22 -5.28
N LEU A 58 -11.70 3.78 -4.21
CA LEU A 58 -11.38 2.36 -3.99
C LEU A 58 -12.39 1.68 -3.06
N LEU A 59 -13.33 0.92 -3.65
CA LEU A 59 -14.38 0.19 -2.92
C LEU A 59 -14.05 -1.29 -2.68
N GLY A 60 -14.79 -1.95 -1.79
CA GLY A 60 -14.80 -3.41 -1.61
C GLY A 60 -14.91 -3.85 -0.15
N PHE A 61 -14.75 -5.15 0.13
CA PHE A 61 -14.89 -5.70 1.48
C PHE A 61 -13.78 -5.30 2.47
N ARG A 62 -14.09 -5.42 3.77
CA ARG A 62 -13.13 -5.26 4.88
C ARG A 62 -12.01 -6.30 4.73
N ARG A 63 -10.77 -5.91 5.05
CA ARG A 63 -9.57 -6.79 4.99
C ARG A 63 -9.17 -7.29 3.59
N LEU A 64 -9.73 -6.73 2.52
CA LEU A 64 -9.33 -7.05 1.14
C LEU A 64 -7.93 -6.51 0.75
N GLY A 65 -7.28 -5.76 1.65
CA GLY A 65 -5.94 -5.21 1.42
C GLY A 65 -5.91 -3.89 0.64
N LYS A 66 -6.97 -3.05 0.73
CA LYS A 66 -7.00 -1.73 0.06
C LYS A 66 -5.79 -0.86 0.37
N THR A 67 -5.42 -0.75 1.65
CA THR A 67 -4.25 0.01 2.09
C THR A 67 -2.95 -0.55 1.51
N ALA A 68 -2.83 -1.88 1.44
CA ALA A 68 -1.68 -2.55 0.84
C ALA A 68 -1.62 -2.30 -0.68
N LEU A 69 -2.77 -2.27 -1.36
CA LEU A 69 -2.87 -1.94 -2.78
C LEU A 69 -2.41 -0.50 -3.07
N ILE A 70 -2.84 0.47 -2.27
CA ILE A 70 -2.39 1.86 -2.41
C ILE A 70 -0.87 1.93 -2.23
N ARG A 71 -0.32 1.31 -1.17
CA ARG A 71 1.15 1.26 -0.97
C ARG A 71 1.89 0.61 -2.13
N HIS A 72 1.32 -0.45 -2.71
CA HIS A 72 1.89 -1.15 -3.87
C HIS A 72 1.92 -0.26 -5.12
N VAL A 73 0.82 0.44 -5.40
CA VAL A 73 0.71 1.39 -6.53
C VAL A 73 1.69 2.54 -6.36
N MET A 74 1.74 3.15 -5.16
CA MET A 74 2.65 4.27 -4.87
C MET A 74 4.11 3.88 -5.10
N GLY A 75 4.53 2.70 -4.60
CA GLY A 75 5.87 2.19 -4.86
C GLY A 75 6.20 2.03 -6.35
N LYS A 76 5.23 1.65 -7.18
CA LYS A 76 5.43 1.55 -8.64
C LYS A 76 5.53 2.91 -9.33
N ILE A 77 4.80 3.91 -8.84
CA ILE A 77 4.87 5.28 -9.39
C ILE A 77 6.23 5.87 -9.09
N THR A 78 6.71 5.80 -7.84
CA THR A 78 8.04 6.27 -7.45
C THR A 78 9.14 5.62 -8.31
N GLN A 79 9.11 4.29 -8.46
CA GLN A 79 10.07 3.57 -9.31
C GLN A 79 10.06 4.03 -10.78
N ARG A 80 8.89 4.44 -11.31
CA ARG A 80 8.80 4.97 -12.68
C ARG A 80 9.38 6.37 -12.78
N LEU A 81 9.22 7.20 -11.76
CA LEU A 81 9.82 8.53 -11.72
C LEU A 81 11.34 8.42 -11.65
N ASP A 82 11.87 7.53 -10.81
CA ASP A 82 13.32 7.32 -10.68
C ASP A 82 13.97 6.80 -11.98
N ARG A 83 13.22 6.02 -12.78
CA ARG A 83 13.67 5.50 -14.09
C ARG A 83 13.66 6.53 -15.22
N ASN A 84 12.98 7.65 -15.04
CA ASN A 84 12.96 8.77 -15.99
C ASN A 84 13.86 9.94 -15.51
N LEU A 85 14.67 9.72 -14.48
CA LEU A 85 15.71 10.66 -14.08
C LEU A 85 16.91 10.51 -15.04
N PRO A 86 17.44 11.61 -15.62
CA PRO A 86 18.57 11.57 -16.54
C PRO A 86 19.87 11.06 -15.90
#